data_AF-A0A9P6Z0M0-F1
#
_entry.id   AF-A0A9P6Z0M0-F1
#
_cell.length_a   1.000
_cell.length_b   1.000
_cell.length_c   1.000
_cell.angle_alpha   90.00
_cell.angle_beta   90.00
_cell.angle_gamma   90.00
#
_symmetry.space_group_name_H-M   'P 1'
#
loop_
_entity.id
_entity.type
_entity.pdbx_description
1 polymer ?
#
loop_
_entity_poly.entity_id
_entity_poly.type
_entity_poly.pdbx_seq_one_letter_code
_entity_poly.pdbx_strand_id
1 'polypeptide(L)'
;MNISGPPILNMDDKRTLDLAGEGVIEELKANTVLEPILISISTSKLIDTIIKSLPSTIVLRKAIRTHIAANINLDIIENAQINFIESSLGNPLLLPQLERTAAVHTTIFLVNTLFLDINDIIGFKWFEVTAYMTSDTKWDGIGFSRKNNKVVTLLVEMSGGLKHYCTDTNNENDINKLIPGAIQCIELTPALTKQKAPIPEYIIRFFDGNLYLESVMMLETGFFIRRMHVKIPIPNTVRLLQKLIYCTPQMLEWREAVARLTRNIDEACE
;
A
#
# COMPACT_ATOMS: atom_id res chain seq x y z
N MET A 1 17.60 -26.97 7.19
CA MET A 1 16.61 -25.95 6.79
C MET A 1 17.23 -25.17 5.64
N ASN A 2 16.80 -25.41 4.41
CA ASN A 2 17.25 -24.64 3.25
C ASN A 2 16.43 -23.35 3.20
N ILE A 3 17.04 -22.24 3.64
CA ILE A 3 16.56 -20.89 3.31
C ILE A 3 17.64 -20.32 2.39
N SER A 4 17.58 -20.65 1.11
CA SER A 4 18.43 -20.04 0.08
C SER A 4 17.56 -19.16 -0.81
N GLY A 5 17.04 -18.08 -0.23
CA GLY A 5 16.61 -16.91 -0.99
C GLY A 5 17.74 -15.89 -1.01
N PRO A 6 17.79 -14.97 -1.99
CA PRO A 6 18.76 -13.88 -1.98
C PRO A 6 18.64 -13.06 -0.68
N PRO A 7 19.76 -12.56 -0.14
CA PRO A 7 19.75 -11.81 1.12
C PRO A 7 18.91 -10.53 0.94
N ILE A 8 17.93 -10.33 1.83
CA ILE A 8 17.10 -9.13 1.88
C ILE A 8 17.35 -8.38 3.19
N LEU A 9 17.65 -7.09 3.10
CA LEU A 9 17.78 -6.22 4.26
C LEU A 9 16.41 -5.64 4.63
N ASN A 10 15.87 -6.02 5.79
CA ASN A 10 14.62 -5.46 6.29
C ASN A 10 14.88 -4.17 7.08
N MET A 11 14.52 -3.02 6.49
CA MET A 11 14.76 -1.69 7.07
C MET A 11 13.88 -1.39 8.29
N ASP A 12 12.88 -2.23 8.58
CA ASP A 12 11.97 -2.08 9.72
C ASP A 12 12.30 -3.02 10.89
N ASP A 13 13.23 -3.97 10.69
CA ASP A 13 13.69 -4.85 11.77
C ASP A 13 14.85 -4.22 12.51
N LYS A 14 14.59 -3.84 13.76
CA LYS A 14 15.57 -3.24 14.66
C LYS A 14 16.84 -4.10 14.81
N ARG A 15 16.73 -5.43 14.81
CA ARG A 15 17.88 -6.33 14.88
C ARG A 15 18.76 -6.27 13.63
N THR A 16 18.12 -6.08 12.47
CA THR A 16 18.81 -5.92 11.18
C THR A 16 19.51 -4.56 11.11
N LEU A 17 18.86 -3.52 11.64
CA LEU A 17 19.44 -2.19 11.75
C LEU A 17 20.60 -2.14 12.75
N ASP A 18 20.52 -2.80 13.90
CA ASP A 18 21.61 -2.80 14.90
C ASP A 18 22.89 -3.46 14.36
N LEU A 19 22.77 -4.32 13.34
CA LEU A 19 23.90 -4.97 12.65
C LEU A 19 24.45 -4.15 11.48
N ALA A 20 23.66 -3.23 10.93
CA ALA A 20 24.09 -2.31 9.88
C ALA A 20 24.65 -1.02 10.51
N GLY A 21 25.75 -0.48 9.99
CA GLY A 21 26.28 0.79 10.50
C GLY A 21 25.28 1.94 10.29
N GLU A 22 25.18 2.87 11.26
CA GLU A 22 24.23 3.99 11.21
C GLU A 22 24.29 4.79 9.89
N GLY A 23 25.50 5.06 9.38
CA GLY A 23 25.68 5.77 8.10
C GLY A 23 25.13 5.02 6.89
N VAL A 24 25.21 3.70 6.87
CA VAL A 24 24.66 2.86 5.79
C VAL A 24 23.12 2.90 5.83
N ILE A 25 22.53 2.89 7.03
CA ILE A 25 21.08 2.98 7.20
C ILE A 25 20.55 4.33 6.72
N GLU A 26 21.24 5.42 7.07
CA GLU A 26 20.85 6.77 6.62
C GLU A 26 20.92 6.89 5.09
N GLU A 27 21.98 6.38 4.47
CA GLU A 27 22.12 6.34 3.02
C GLU A 27 21.00 5.52 2.35
N LEU A 28 20.73 4.32 2.85
CA LEU A 28 19.65 3.47 2.32
C LEU A 28 18.28 4.14 2.48
N LYS A 29 18.04 4.82 3.60
CA LYS A 29 16.81 5.58 3.83
C LYS A 29 16.68 6.75 2.87
N ALA A 30 17.77 7.46 2.58
CA ALA A 30 17.77 8.55 1.61
C ALA A 30 17.50 8.02 0.19
N ASN A 31 18.11 6.89 -0.19
CA ASN A 31 17.97 6.29 -1.51
C ASN A 31 16.61 5.63 -1.77
N THR A 32 15.81 5.41 -0.72
CA THR A 32 14.48 4.77 -0.84
C THR A 32 13.35 5.61 -0.30
N VAL A 33 13.60 6.90 -0.04
CA VAL A 33 12.54 7.84 0.32
C VAL A 33 11.60 8.03 -0.87
N LEU A 34 10.31 8.06 -0.60
CA LEU A 34 9.32 8.39 -1.60
C LEU A 34 9.29 9.90 -1.80
N GLU A 35 9.02 10.34 -3.03
CA GLU A 35 8.88 11.77 -3.29
C GLU A 35 7.63 12.31 -2.60
N PRO A 36 7.75 13.43 -1.86
CA PRO A 36 6.60 14.07 -1.23
C PRO A 36 5.58 14.53 -2.26
N ILE A 37 4.31 14.32 -1.96
CA ILE A 37 3.22 14.86 -2.78
C ILE A 37 2.75 16.19 -2.21
N LEU A 38 2.63 17.17 -3.10
CA LEU A 38 2.05 18.46 -2.75
C LEU A 38 0.53 18.32 -2.60
N ILE A 39 0.08 18.20 -1.36
CA ILE A 39 -1.35 18.27 -1.05
C ILE A 39 -1.77 19.74 -1.02
N SER A 40 -2.96 20.04 -1.53
CA SER A 40 -3.47 21.42 -1.54
C SER A 40 -3.56 22.00 -0.11
N ILE A 41 -3.41 23.33 0.00
CA ILE A 41 -3.55 24.04 1.29
C ILE A 41 -4.91 23.78 1.92
N SER A 42 -5.97 23.68 1.10
CA SER A 42 -7.32 23.36 1.54
C SER A 42 -7.41 21.97 2.15
N THR A 43 -6.88 20.94 1.47
CA THR A 43 -6.90 19.55 1.95
C THR A 43 -6.05 19.41 3.22
N SER A 44 -4.88 20.04 3.27
CA SER A 44 -4.03 20.07 4.47
C SER A 44 -4.78 20.67 5.68
N LYS A 45 -5.48 21.80 5.49
CA LYS A 45 -6.32 22.40 6.54
C LYS A 45 -7.46 21.48 6.98
N LEU A 46 -8.08 20.73 6.05
CA LEU A 46 -9.13 19.77 6.39
C LEU A 46 -8.57 18.64 7.26
N ILE A 47 -7.46 18.04 6.84
CA ILE A 47 -6.76 16.98 7.57
C ILE A 47 -6.46 17.47 9.00
N ASP A 48 -5.85 18.64 9.13
CA ASP A 48 -5.54 19.28 10.42
C ASP A 48 -6.78 19.48 11.30
N THR A 49 -7.87 19.98 10.70
CA THR A 49 -9.14 20.21 11.39
C THR A 49 -9.71 18.90 11.92
N ILE A 50 -9.69 17.85 11.09
CA ILE A 50 -10.20 16.53 11.46
C ILE A 50 -9.37 15.92 12.58
N ILE A 51 -8.03 15.96 12.49
CA ILE A 51 -7.14 15.37 13.50
C ILE A 51 -7.27 16.07 14.85
N LYS A 52 -7.38 17.40 14.87
CA LYS A 52 -7.47 18.20 16.10
C LYS A 52 -8.88 18.17 16.73
N SER A 53 -9.88 17.69 15.99
CA SER A 53 -11.25 17.63 16.48
C SER A 53 -11.50 16.51 17.49
N LEU A 54 -12.53 16.69 18.33
CA LEU A 54 -13.00 15.63 19.22
C LEU A 54 -13.45 14.42 18.38
N PRO A 55 -13.07 13.18 18.77
CA PRO A 55 -13.48 11.97 18.06
C PRO A 55 -15.00 11.75 18.14
N SER A 56 -15.74 12.37 17.22
CA SER A 56 -17.18 12.28 17.10
C SER A 56 -17.60 12.24 15.63
N THR A 57 -18.42 11.25 15.28
CA THR A 57 -19.03 11.08 13.96
C THR A 57 -19.69 12.37 13.46
N ILE A 58 -20.39 13.08 14.34
CA ILE A 58 -21.10 14.33 14.00
C ILE A 58 -20.10 15.44 13.69
N VAL A 59 -19.06 15.57 14.51
CA VAL A 59 -18.02 16.60 14.36
C VAL A 59 -17.24 16.37 13.06
N LEU A 60 -16.84 15.13 12.78
CA LEU A 60 -16.13 14.78 11.55
C LEU A 60 -16.97 15.03 10.30
N ARG A 61 -18.23 14.55 10.28
CA ARG A 61 -19.14 14.80 9.15
C ARG A 61 -19.37 16.29 8.94
N LYS A 62 -19.52 17.07 10.02
CA LYS A 62 -19.66 18.53 9.90
C LYS A 62 -18.42 19.17 9.29
N ALA A 63 -17.22 18.81 9.75
CA ALA A 63 -15.97 19.33 9.20
C ALA A 63 -15.84 19.01 7.71
N ILE A 64 -16.07 17.75 7.33
CA ILE A 64 -16.03 17.28 5.96
C ILE A 64 -17.06 18.01 5.08
N ARG A 65 -18.34 18.03 5.48
CA ARG A 65 -19.39 18.68 4.69
C ARG A 65 -19.21 20.18 4.57
N THR A 66 -18.71 20.83 5.62
CA THR A 66 -18.36 22.26 5.57
C THR A 66 -17.24 22.51 4.57
N HIS A 67 -16.25 21.61 4.52
CA HIS A 67 -15.17 21.68 3.55
C HIS A 67 -15.67 21.46 2.11
N ILE A 68 -16.50 20.43 1.87
CA ILE A 68 -17.12 20.20 0.56
C ILE A 68 -17.92 21.42 0.11
N ALA A 69 -18.78 21.95 0.98
CA ALA A 69 -19.62 23.11 0.65
C ALA A 69 -18.78 24.37 0.34
N ALA A 70 -17.61 24.50 0.94
CA ALA A 70 -16.69 25.61 0.70
C ALA A 70 -15.79 25.41 -0.53
N ASN A 71 -15.68 24.19 -1.06
CA ASN A 71 -14.80 23.83 -2.17
C ASN A 71 -15.59 23.10 -3.26
N ILE A 72 -16.09 23.84 -4.25
CA ILE A 72 -16.93 23.30 -5.35
C ILE A 72 -16.13 22.37 -6.30
N ASN A 73 -14.79 22.38 -6.21
CA ASN A 73 -13.88 21.60 -7.06
C ASN A 73 -13.09 20.54 -6.26
N LEU A 74 -13.75 19.74 -5.41
CA LEU A 74 -13.08 18.57 -4.84
C LEU A 74 -12.79 17.55 -5.94
N ASP A 75 -11.61 16.94 -5.91
CA ASP A 75 -11.28 15.90 -6.88
C ASP A 75 -12.04 14.58 -6.59
N ILE A 76 -11.97 13.64 -7.53
CA ILE A 76 -12.66 12.34 -7.44
C ILE A 76 -12.15 11.52 -6.24
N ILE A 77 -10.87 11.64 -5.91
CA ILE A 77 -10.21 10.91 -4.81
C ILE A 77 -10.73 11.43 -3.48
N GLU A 78 -10.79 12.75 -3.31
CA GLU A 78 -11.29 13.41 -2.11
C GLU A 78 -12.74 13.00 -1.84
N ASN A 79 -13.60 12.96 -2.87
CA ASN A 79 -14.98 12.50 -2.74
C ASN A 79 -15.07 11.01 -2.37
N ALA A 80 -14.25 10.15 -2.98
CA ALA A 80 -14.27 8.71 -2.70
C ALA A 80 -13.74 8.39 -1.29
N GLN A 81 -12.71 9.10 -0.83
CA GLN A 81 -12.22 9.02 0.56
C GLN A 81 -13.27 9.52 1.56
N ILE A 82 -13.97 10.61 1.26
CA ILE A 82 -15.07 11.11 2.09
C ILE A 82 -16.19 10.07 2.22
N ASN A 83 -16.58 9.44 1.10
CA ASN A 83 -17.61 8.40 1.10
C ASN A 83 -17.18 7.16 1.90
N PHE A 84 -15.91 6.77 1.83
CA PHE A 84 -15.35 5.74 2.70
C PHE A 84 -15.52 6.11 4.17
N ILE A 85 -15.05 7.31 4.53
CA ILE A 85 -15.08 7.83 5.90
C ILE A 85 -16.51 7.84 6.42
N GLU A 86 -17.49 8.30 5.64
CA GLU A 86 -18.90 8.31 6.05
C GLU A 86 -19.48 6.88 6.18
N SER A 87 -19.08 5.95 5.32
CA SER A 87 -19.57 4.56 5.30
C SER A 87 -18.95 3.69 6.40
N SER A 88 -17.68 3.91 6.76
CA SER A 88 -17.01 3.21 7.88
C SER A 88 -17.66 3.51 9.23
N LEU A 89 -18.48 4.55 9.32
CA LEU A 89 -19.25 4.91 10.53
C LEU A 89 -20.49 4.02 10.73
N GLY A 90 -20.90 3.21 9.74
CA GLY A 90 -22.02 2.23 9.79
C GLY A 90 -21.59 0.78 10.10
N ASN A 91 -20.52 0.66 10.89
CA ASN A 91 -19.47 -0.35 10.95
C ASN A 91 -19.81 -1.88 10.92
N PRO A 92 -19.68 -2.57 9.76
CA PRO A 92 -19.61 -4.04 9.71
C PRO A 92 -18.29 -4.63 10.26
N LEU A 93 -17.24 -3.81 10.46
CA LEU A 93 -15.87 -4.19 10.87
C LEU A 93 -15.71 -4.34 12.41
N LEU A 94 -16.80 -4.22 13.19
CA LEU A 94 -16.76 -4.47 14.64
C LEU A 94 -16.75 -5.97 14.99
N LEU A 95 -17.36 -6.77 14.12
CA LEU A 95 -17.49 -8.21 14.28
C LEU A 95 -16.26 -8.92 13.73
N PRO A 96 -15.91 -10.10 14.27
CA PRO A 96 -14.95 -10.97 13.61
C PRO A 96 -15.42 -11.28 12.18
N GLN A 97 -14.50 -11.15 11.22
CA GLN A 97 -14.79 -11.41 9.81
C GLN A 97 -13.74 -12.36 9.25
N LEU A 98 -14.18 -13.29 8.40
CA LEU A 98 -13.28 -14.07 7.57
C LEU A 98 -12.48 -13.15 6.64
N GLU A 99 -11.31 -13.62 6.22
CA GLU A 99 -10.35 -12.87 5.40
C GLU A 99 -10.98 -12.21 4.18
N ARG A 100 -11.70 -12.96 3.33
CA ARG A 100 -12.33 -12.40 2.11
C ARG A 100 -13.41 -11.35 2.42
N THR A 101 -14.18 -11.54 3.48
CA THR A 101 -15.20 -10.54 3.88
C THR A 101 -14.51 -9.27 4.38
N ALA A 102 -13.48 -9.42 5.21
CA ALA A 102 -12.66 -8.30 5.66
C ALA A 102 -12.02 -7.56 4.47
N ALA A 103 -11.47 -8.29 3.50
CA ALA A 103 -10.85 -7.78 2.29
C ALA A 103 -11.73 -6.78 1.52
N VAL A 104 -12.97 -7.19 1.25
CA VAL A 104 -13.94 -6.41 0.46
C VAL A 104 -14.25 -5.09 1.15
N HIS A 105 -14.41 -5.11 2.48
CA HIS A 105 -14.74 -3.90 3.23
C HIS A 105 -13.53 -3.04 3.61
N THR A 106 -12.31 -3.50 3.38
CA THR A 106 -11.08 -2.85 3.84
C THR A 106 -10.09 -2.65 2.69
N THR A 107 -9.17 -3.59 2.47
CA THR A 107 -8.08 -3.52 1.49
C THR A 107 -8.59 -3.21 0.08
N ILE A 108 -9.55 -3.99 -0.42
CA ILE A 108 -10.04 -3.84 -1.81
C ILE A 108 -10.69 -2.47 -1.99
N PHE A 109 -11.55 -2.09 -1.04
CA PHE A 109 -12.22 -0.80 -1.07
C PHE A 109 -11.20 0.35 -1.05
N LEU A 110 -10.24 0.32 -0.11
CA LEU A 110 -9.26 1.39 0.07
C LEU A 110 -8.34 1.52 -1.15
N VAL A 111 -7.85 0.40 -1.67
CA VAL A 111 -6.96 0.38 -2.84
C VAL A 111 -7.69 0.87 -4.09
N ASN A 112 -8.90 0.36 -4.37
CA ASN A 112 -9.67 0.82 -5.53
C ASN A 112 -9.99 2.32 -5.44
N THR A 113 -10.24 2.85 -4.24
CA THR A 113 -10.46 4.28 -3.99
C THR A 113 -9.18 5.08 -4.21
N LEU A 114 -8.05 4.60 -3.70
CA LEU A 114 -6.75 5.30 -3.74
C LEU A 114 -6.21 5.45 -5.18
N PHE A 115 -6.55 4.51 -6.06
CA PHE A 115 -6.09 4.45 -7.46
C PHE A 115 -7.18 4.80 -8.49
N LEU A 116 -8.34 5.30 -8.05
CA LEU A 116 -9.52 5.48 -8.92
C LEU A 116 -9.27 6.41 -10.12
N ASP A 117 -8.55 7.50 -9.89
CA ASP A 117 -8.16 8.54 -10.86
C ASP A 117 -7.03 8.13 -11.82
N ILE A 118 -6.34 7.02 -11.53
CA ILE A 118 -5.23 6.49 -12.34
C ILE A 118 -5.49 5.03 -12.78
N ASN A 119 -6.77 4.65 -12.88
CA ASN A 119 -7.20 3.30 -13.24
C ASN A 119 -6.99 2.95 -14.73
N ASP A 120 -6.63 3.96 -15.54
CA ASP A 120 -6.16 3.88 -16.92
C ASP A 120 -4.68 3.47 -16.99
N ILE A 121 -3.91 3.74 -15.95
CA ILE A 121 -2.49 3.35 -15.83
C ILE A 121 -2.37 1.97 -15.19
N ILE A 122 -3.00 1.77 -14.03
CA ILE A 122 -2.91 0.52 -13.27
C ILE A 122 -4.27 -0.19 -13.17
N GLY A 123 -4.26 -1.49 -13.45
CA GLY A 123 -5.39 -2.39 -13.26
C GLY A 123 -5.20 -3.22 -12.00
N PHE A 124 -6.31 -3.60 -11.36
CA PHE A 124 -6.30 -4.55 -10.24
C PHE A 124 -7.10 -5.80 -10.57
N LYS A 125 -6.60 -6.95 -10.14
CA LYS A 125 -7.33 -8.22 -10.07
C LYS A 125 -7.31 -8.70 -8.62
N TRP A 126 -8.40 -9.33 -8.19
CA TRP A 126 -8.61 -9.72 -6.79
C TRP A 126 -9.00 -11.20 -6.69
N PHE A 127 -8.55 -11.83 -5.62
CA PHE A 127 -8.77 -13.20 -5.17
C PHE A 127 -8.22 -14.31 -6.07
N GLU A 128 -7.33 -15.11 -5.49
CA GLU A 128 -6.73 -16.31 -6.12
C GLU A 128 -6.18 -16.07 -7.54
N VAL A 129 -5.60 -14.89 -7.77
CA VAL A 129 -5.12 -14.47 -9.09
C VAL A 129 -3.70 -14.97 -9.29
N THR A 130 -3.41 -15.56 -10.43
CA THR A 130 -2.03 -15.84 -10.87
C THR A 130 -1.57 -14.77 -11.84
N ALA A 131 -0.25 -14.53 -11.87
CA ALA A 131 0.37 -13.58 -12.77
C ALA A 131 1.60 -14.20 -13.44
N TYR A 132 1.87 -13.77 -14.67
CA TYR A 132 3.01 -14.27 -15.45
C TYR A 132 4.35 -14.14 -14.71
N MET A 133 4.55 -13.02 -14.01
CA MET A 133 5.80 -12.74 -13.29
C MET A 133 5.97 -13.52 -11.99
N THR A 134 4.93 -14.18 -11.51
CA THR A 134 4.95 -14.90 -10.21
C THR A 134 4.65 -16.39 -10.36
N SER A 135 4.80 -16.93 -11.58
CA SER A 135 4.50 -18.32 -11.91
C SER A 135 3.07 -18.72 -11.49
N ASP A 136 2.88 -19.92 -10.94
CA ASP A 136 1.59 -20.46 -10.51
C ASP A 136 1.17 -20.02 -9.10
N THR A 137 1.89 -19.07 -8.50
CA THR A 137 1.54 -18.54 -7.18
C THR A 137 0.23 -17.76 -7.28
N LYS A 138 -0.74 -18.12 -6.43
CA LYS A 138 -2.01 -17.42 -6.30
C LYS A 138 -1.88 -16.28 -5.30
N TRP A 139 -2.38 -15.11 -5.65
CA TRP A 139 -2.37 -13.90 -4.82
C TRP A 139 -3.79 -13.45 -4.48
N ASP A 140 -3.94 -12.80 -3.33
CA ASP A 140 -5.20 -12.16 -2.96
C ASP A 140 -5.50 -10.94 -3.82
N GLY A 141 -4.46 -10.31 -4.35
CA GLY A 141 -4.60 -9.29 -5.38
C GLY A 141 -3.28 -8.99 -6.06
N ILE A 142 -3.40 -8.44 -7.27
CA ILE A 142 -2.26 -7.91 -8.02
C ILE A 142 -2.65 -6.56 -8.64
N GLY A 143 -1.70 -5.63 -8.68
CA GLY A 143 -1.72 -4.46 -9.53
C GLY A 143 -0.82 -4.68 -10.74
N PHE A 144 -1.33 -4.36 -11.93
CA PHE A 144 -0.64 -4.60 -13.20
C PHE A 144 -0.77 -3.41 -14.15
N SER A 145 0.18 -3.24 -15.05
CA SER A 145 0.08 -2.21 -16.10
C SER A 145 -1.12 -2.48 -17.02
N ARG A 146 -1.97 -1.47 -17.25
CA ARG A 146 -3.06 -1.57 -18.22
C ARG A 146 -2.56 -1.68 -19.66
N LYS A 147 -1.44 -1.05 -19.98
CA LYS A 147 -0.82 -1.08 -21.32
C LYS A 147 -0.11 -2.42 -21.55
N ASN A 148 0.56 -2.94 -20.53
CA ASN A 148 1.27 -4.22 -20.56
C ASN A 148 0.84 -5.11 -19.39
N ASN A 149 -0.26 -5.85 -19.59
CA ASN A 149 -0.88 -6.67 -18.55
C ASN A 149 -0.03 -7.86 -18.04
N LYS A 150 1.15 -8.08 -18.61
CA LYS A 150 2.13 -9.05 -18.12
C LYS A 150 2.97 -8.50 -16.98
N VAL A 151 3.10 -7.18 -16.89
CA VAL A 151 3.89 -6.53 -15.85
C VAL A 151 3.03 -6.32 -14.62
N VAL A 152 3.40 -7.00 -13.55
CA VAL A 152 2.93 -6.77 -12.19
C VAL A 152 3.82 -5.70 -11.58
N THR A 153 3.20 -4.73 -10.91
CA THR A 153 3.90 -3.65 -10.20
C THR A 153 3.53 -3.60 -8.73
N LEU A 154 2.58 -4.44 -8.31
CA LEU A 154 2.04 -4.47 -6.96
C LEU A 154 1.49 -5.87 -6.63
N LEU A 155 1.93 -6.43 -5.50
CA LEU A 155 1.39 -7.67 -4.93
C LEU A 155 0.56 -7.41 -3.67
N VAL A 156 -0.50 -8.17 -3.48
CA VAL A 156 -1.36 -8.08 -2.28
C VAL A 156 -1.52 -9.45 -1.63
N GLU A 157 -1.30 -9.50 -0.32
CA GLU A 157 -1.61 -10.66 0.53
C GLU A 157 -2.33 -10.24 1.81
N MET A 158 -3.29 -11.06 2.24
CA MET A 158 -4.11 -10.81 3.41
C MET A 158 -3.87 -11.90 4.45
N SER A 159 -3.15 -11.55 5.50
CA SER A 159 -2.73 -12.46 6.57
C SER A 159 -3.82 -12.68 7.61
N GLY A 160 -4.98 -13.13 7.13
CA GLY A 160 -6.16 -13.43 7.92
C GLY A 160 -7.21 -12.32 7.93
N GLY A 161 -8.31 -12.62 8.61
CA GLY A 161 -9.45 -11.73 8.73
C GLY A 161 -9.40 -10.81 9.95
N LEU A 162 -10.44 -10.00 10.13
CA LEU A 162 -10.56 -9.16 11.32
C LEU A 162 -10.87 -10.03 12.53
N LYS A 163 -9.95 -10.04 13.51
CA LYS A 163 -10.07 -10.82 14.76
C LYS A 163 -10.32 -12.32 14.53
N HIS A 164 -9.94 -12.84 13.37
CA HIS A 164 -10.19 -14.22 12.97
C HIS A 164 -9.02 -14.75 12.13
N TYR A 165 -8.44 -15.89 12.52
CA TYR A 165 -7.23 -16.48 11.90
C TYR A 165 -6.06 -15.49 11.70
N CYS A 166 -5.93 -14.51 12.59
CA CYS A 166 -4.86 -13.52 12.58
C CYS A 166 -3.79 -13.95 13.59
N THR A 167 -2.84 -14.79 13.15
CA THR A 167 -1.71 -15.25 13.98
C THR A 167 -0.39 -14.75 13.41
N ASP A 168 0.62 -14.56 14.26
CA ASP A 168 1.96 -14.17 13.81
C ASP A 168 2.53 -15.19 12.82
N THR A 169 2.26 -16.48 13.02
CA THR A 169 2.65 -17.54 12.08
C THR A 169 2.03 -17.37 10.69
N ASN A 170 0.74 -17.00 10.60
CA ASN A 170 0.11 -16.75 9.29
C ASN A 170 0.75 -15.55 8.60
N ASN A 171 1.00 -14.47 9.34
CA ASN A 171 1.68 -13.29 8.82
C ASN A 171 3.12 -13.58 8.38
N GLU A 172 3.86 -14.39 9.12
CA GLU A 172 5.20 -14.82 8.73
C GLU A 172 5.18 -15.66 7.46
N ASN A 173 4.24 -16.61 7.34
CA ASN A 173 4.08 -17.42 6.13
C ASN A 173 3.79 -16.56 4.90
N ASP A 174 2.91 -15.57 5.03
CA ASP A 174 2.57 -14.67 3.94
C ASP A 174 3.72 -13.72 3.58
N ILE A 175 4.49 -13.25 4.55
CA ILE A 175 5.73 -12.52 4.30
C ILE A 175 6.73 -13.39 3.52
N ASN A 176 6.88 -14.66 3.93
CA ASN A 176 7.75 -15.63 3.26
C ASN A 176 7.28 -16.00 1.85
N LYS A 177 6.02 -15.72 1.51
CA LYS A 177 5.46 -15.84 0.15
C LYS A 177 5.63 -14.55 -0.64
N LEU A 178 5.26 -13.41 -0.05
CA LEU A 178 5.31 -12.08 -0.66
C LEU A 178 6.72 -11.68 -1.10
N ILE A 179 7.73 -11.89 -0.24
CA ILE A 179 9.10 -11.44 -0.54
C ILE A 179 9.68 -12.16 -1.77
N PRO A 180 9.69 -13.51 -1.84
CA PRO A 180 10.16 -14.19 -3.05
C PRO A 180 9.37 -13.81 -4.30
N GLY A 181 8.04 -13.65 -4.19
CA GLY A 181 7.21 -13.21 -5.31
C GLY A 181 7.60 -11.83 -5.82
N ALA A 182 7.86 -10.89 -4.91
CA ALA A 182 8.30 -9.55 -5.27
C ALA A 182 9.69 -9.55 -5.93
N ILE A 183 10.62 -10.36 -5.40
CA ILE A 183 11.95 -10.53 -6.00
C ILE A 183 11.85 -11.11 -7.41
N GLN A 184 10.98 -12.11 -7.61
CA GLN A 184 10.73 -12.68 -8.93
C GLN A 184 10.21 -11.62 -9.91
N CYS A 185 9.28 -10.75 -9.47
CA CYS A 185 8.82 -9.63 -10.29
C CYS A 185 9.98 -8.69 -10.66
N ILE A 186 10.80 -8.32 -9.69
CA ILE A 186 11.95 -7.42 -9.90
C ILE A 186 12.95 -8.02 -10.89
N GLU A 187 13.29 -9.30 -10.76
CA GLU A 187 14.26 -9.96 -11.64
C GLU A 187 13.76 -10.12 -13.08
N LEU A 188 12.45 -10.28 -13.27
CA LEU A 188 11.84 -10.37 -14.61
C LEU A 188 11.61 -8.99 -15.26
N THR A 189 11.57 -7.92 -14.46
CA THR A 189 11.30 -6.57 -14.96
C THR A 189 12.30 -6.11 -16.02
N PRO A 190 13.64 -6.26 -15.87
CA PRO A 190 14.61 -5.92 -16.93
C PRO A 190 14.46 -6.70 -18.24
N ALA A 191 13.93 -7.93 -18.18
CA ALA A 191 13.70 -8.75 -19.36
C ALA A 191 12.42 -8.33 -20.11
N LEU A 192 11.44 -7.81 -19.38
CA LEU A 192 10.15 -7.35 -19.91
C LEU A 192 10.13 -5.86 -20.24
N THR A 193 11.03 -5.09 -19.65
CA THR A 193 11.07 -3.63 -19.65
C THR A 193 12.55 -3.21 -19.68
N LYS A 194 12.95 -2.18 -20.42
CA LYS A 194 14.37 -1.73 -20.44
C LYS A 194 14.82 -1.07 -19.12
N GLN A 195 14.05 -1.23 -18.04
CA GLN A 195 14.31 -0.64 -16.74
C GLN A 195 15.58 -1.24 -16.11
N LYS A 196 16.34 -0.38 -15.43
CA LYS A 196 17.54 -0.73 -14.69
C LYS A 196 17.34 -0.40 -13.21
N ALA A 197 18.21 -0.94 -12.37
CA ALA A 197 18.23 -0.61 -10.95
C ALA A 197 18.32 0.91 -10.70
N PRO A 198 17.63 1.44 -9.68
CA PRO A 198 16.79 0.71 -8.73
C PRO A 198 15.45 0.26 -9.32
N ILE A 199 15.03 -0.97 -8.99
CA ILE A 199 13.75 -1.54 -9.41
C ILE A 199 12.94 -1.91 -8.16
N PRO A 200 11.87 -1.15 -7.83
CA PRO A 200 10.94 -1.52 -6.79
C PRO A 200 9.86 -2.49 -7.31
N GLU A 201 9.37 -3.34 -6.42
CA GLU A 201 8.06 -3.96 -6.48
C GLU A 201 7.30 -3.55 -5.23
N TYR A 202 6.07 -3.07 -5.41
CA TYR A 202 5.25 -2.58 -4.31
C TYR A 202 4.42 -3.70 -3.70
N ILE A 203 4.18 -3.62 -2.40
CA ILE A 203 3.48 -4.68 -1.66
C ILE A 203 2.41 -4.05 -0.78
N ILE A 204 1.24 -4.66 -0.76
CA ILE A 204 0.19 -4.42 0.22
C ILE A 204 0.03 -5.67 1.06
N ARG A 205 0.16 -5.51 2.38
CA ARG A 205 -0.10 -6.58 3.33
C ARG A 205 -1.20 -6.16 4.29
N PHE A 206 -2.16 -7.04 4.55
CA PHE A 206 -3.16 -6.83 5.58
C PHE A 206 -2.90 -7.77 6.76
N PHE A 207 -2.75 -7.25 7.97
CA PHE A 207 -2.57 -8.06 9.16
C PHE A 207 -3.04 -7.32 10.41
N ASP A 208 -3.76 -8.03 11.29
CA ASP A 208 -4.24 -7.53 12.58
C ASP A 208 -4.95 -6.17 12.50
N GLY A 209 -5.86 -6.04 11.53
CA GLY A 209 -6.61 -4.80 11.31
C GLY A 209 -5.74 -3.62 10.90
N ASN A 210 -4.56 -3.86 10.34
CA ASN A 210 -3.69 -2.85 9.77
C ASN A 210 -3.39 -3.20 8.31
N LEU A 211 -3.38 -2.18 7.46
CA LEU A 211 -2.84 -2.24 6.11
C LEU A 211 -1.40 -1.71 6.13
N TYR A 212 -0.49 -2.45 5.52
CA TYR A 212 0.91 -2.08 5.38
C TYR A 212 1.18 -1.83 3.91
N LEU A 213 1.60 -0.62 3.57
CA LEU A 213 2.07 -0.27 2.24
C LEU A 213 3.59 -0.30 2.28
N GLU A 214 4.16 -1.23 1.52
CA GLU A 214 5.56 -1.60 1.58
C GLU A 214 6.17 -1.61 0.16
N SER A 215 7.47 -1.78 0.08
CA SER A 215 8.17 -2.12 -1.17
C SER A 215 9.32 -3.07 -0.89
N VAL A 216 9.59 -3.95 -1.83
CA VAL A 216 10.89 -4.61 -1.99
C VAL A 216 11.60 -3.92 -3.15
N MET A 217 12.88 -3.62 -3.01
CA MET A 217 13.64 -2.90 -4.04
C MET A 217 15.00 -3.54 -4.24
N MET A 218 15.38 -3.75 -5.50
CA MET A 218 16.75 -4.09 -5.87
C MET A 218 17.53 -2.80 -6.15
N LEU A 219 18.55 -2.52 -5.34
CA LEU A 219 19.43 -1.35 -5.55
C LEU A 219 20.57 -1.65 -6.53
N GLU A 220 21.08 -2.88 -6.45
CA GLU A 220 22.07 -3.45 -7.35
C GLU A 220 21.82 -4.97 -7.47
N THR A 221 22.40 -5.60 -8.49
CA THR A 221 22.15 -7.02 -8.79
C THR A 221 22.36 -7.91 -7.57
N GLY A 222 21.30 -8.57 -7.10
CA GLY A 222 21.33 -9.47 -5.96
C GLY A 222 21.26 -8.81 -4.58
N PHE A 223 21.19 -7.48 -4.50
CA PHE A 223 21.02 -6.74 -3.24
C PHE A 223 19.61 -6.16 -3.14
N PHE A 224 18.82 -6.74 -2.24
CA PHE A 224 17.42 -6.39 -2.03
C PHE A 224 17.22 -5.75 -0.66
N ILE A 225 16.32 -4.78 -0.63
CA ILE A 225 15.87 -4.14 0.61
C ILE A 225 14.35 -4.19 0.68
N ARG A 226 13.83 -4.32 1.90
CA ARG A 226 12.39 -4.18 2.21
C ARG A 226 12.18 -2.93 3.03
N ARG A 227 11.14 -2.17 2.70
CA ARG A 227 10.77 -0.93 3.40
C ARG A 227 9.26 -0.84 3.58
N MET A 228 8.83 -0.59 4.81
CA MET A 228 7.48 -0.16 5.15
C MET A 228 7.39 1.36 5.02
N HIS A 229 6.50 1.83 4.16
CA HIS A 229 6.31 3.27 3.92
C HIS A 229 5.22 3.83 4.83
N VAL A 230 4.12 3.09 4.98
CA VAL A 230 3.05 3.49 5.89
C VAL A 230 2.32 2.28 6.46
N LYS A 231 1.97 2.39 7.74
CA LYS A 231 1.08 1.48 8.46
C LYS A 231 -0.23 2.20 8.75
N ILE A 232 -1.32 1.68 8.19
CA ILE A 232 -2.64 2.31 8.24
C ILE A 232 -3.56 1.44 9.09
N PRO A 233 -4.06 1.94 10.23
CA PRO A 233 -5.06 1.20 11.00
C PRO A 233 -6.40 1.24 10.26
N ILE A 234 -7.04 0.08 10.12
CA ILE A 234 -8.38 -0.01 9.54
C ILE A 234 -9.39 0.59 10.52
N PRO A 235 -10.19 1.59 10.09
CA PRO A 235 -11.01 2.34 11.02
C PRO A 235 -12.25 1.56 11.44
N ASN A 236 -12.26 1.11 12.69
CA ASN A 236 -13.47 0.61 13.36
C ASN A 236 -13.98 1.54 14.49
N THR A 237 -13.30 2.67 14.69
CA THR A 237 -13.71 3.75 15.59
C THR A 237 -13.35 5.09 14.96
N VAL A 238 -13.99 6.17 15.43
CA VAL A 238 -13.70 7.54 14.99
C VAL A 238 -12.23 7.91 15.21
N ARG A 239 -11.59 7.39 16.27
CA ARG A 239 -10.16 7.62 16.53
C ARG A 239 -9.27 6.97 15.48
N LEU A 240 -9.57 5.74 15.08
CA LEU A 240 -8.81 5.08 14.02
C LEU A 240 -9.06 5.72 12.65
N LEU A 241 -10.26 6.26 12.44
CA LEU A 241 -10.57 7.06 11.24
C LEU A 241 -9.70 8.32 11.15
N GLN A 242 -9.53 9.05 12.25
CA GLN A 242 -8.60 10.20 12.29
C GLN A 242 -7.16 9.77 12.00
N LYS A 243 -6.74 8.60 12.50
CA LYS A 243 -5.40 8.05 12.19
C LYS A 243 -5.24 7.71 10.70
N LEU A 244 -6.26 7.12 10.08
CA LEU A 244 -6.23 6.87 8.64
C LEU A 244 -6.11 8.17 7.85
N ILE A 245 -6.87 9.20 8.20
CA ILE A 245 -6.81 10.52 7.55
C ILE A 245 -5.45 11.19 7.74
N TYR A 246 -4.82 11.00 8.90
CA TYR A 246 -3.46 11.45 9.14
C TYR A 246 -2.44 10.78 8.22
N CYS A 247 -2.67 9.52 7.83
CA CYS A 247 -1.81 8.78 6.91
C CYS A 247 -2.02 9.15 5.43
N THR A 248 -3.05 9.92 5.08
CA THR A 248 -3.37 10.27 3.68
C THR A 248 -2.17 10.79 2.87
N PRO A 249 -1.31 11.71 3.36
CA PRO A 249 -0.14 12.17 2.61
C PRO A 249 0.77 11.03 2.17
N GLN A 250 1.16 10.17 3.12
CA GLN A 250 2.07 9.05 2.88
C GLN A 250 1.43 7.96 2.00
N MET A 251 0.11 7.77 2.10
CA MET A 251 -0.64 6.89 1.21
C MET A 251 -0.58 7.37 -0.24
N LEU A 252 -0.74 8.67 -0.45
CA LEU A 252 -0.65 9.28 -1.78
C LEU A 252 0.78 9.18 -2.32
N GLU A 253 1.80 9.49 -1.51
CA GLU A 253 3.22 9.34 -1.88
C GLU A 253 3.53 7.92 -2.37
N TRP A 254 3.09 6.92 -1.61
CA TRP A 254 3.25 5.51 -1.99
C TRP A 254 2.52 5.16 -3.28
N ARG A 255 1.27 5.61 -3.43
CA ARG A 255 0.50 5.38 -4.66
C ARG A 255 1.13 6.02 -5.89
N GLU A 256 1.66 7.24 -5.78
CA GLU A 256 2.30 7.90 -6.92
C GLU A 256 3.62 7.22 -7.29
N ALA A 257 4.33 6.67 -6.32
CA ALA A 257 5.52 5.86 -6.58
C ALA A 257 5.16 4.59 -7.40
N VAL A 258 4.06 3.91 -7.06
CA VAL A 258 3.51 2.79 -7.83
C VAL A 258 3.14 3.24 -9.25
N ALA A 259 2.39 4.33 -9.37
CA ALA A 259 1.94 4.85 -10.67
C ALA A 259 3.11 5.22 -11.57
N ARG A 260 4.15 5.83 -11.01
CA ARG A 260 5.36 6.20 -11.74
C ARG A 260 6.14 5.00 -12.22
N LEU A 261 6.28 3.96 -11.40
CA LEU A 261 6.88 2.70 -11.84
C LEU A 261 6.12 2.16 -13.05
N THR A 262 4.79 2.08 -12.97
CA THR A 262 3.94 1.59 -14.06
C THR A 262 4.13 2.41 -15.34
N ARG A 263 4.14 3.76 -15.25
CA ARG A 263 4.38 4.64 -16.41
C ARG A 263 5.78 4.45 -17.01
N ASN A 264 6.82 4.41 -16.17
CA ASN A 264 8.19 4.23 -16.63
C ASN A 264 8.36 2.90 -17.39
N ILE A 265 7.70 1.85 -16.91
CA ILE A 265 7.67 0.56 -17.59
C ILE A 265 6.98 0.66 -18.94
N ASP A 266 5.81 1.32 -18.97
CA ASP A 266 5.00 1.49 -20.18
C ASP A 266 5.70 2.31 -21.26
N GLU A 267 6.54 3.27 -20.86
CA GLU A 267 7.40 4.06 -21.74
C GLU A 267 8.64 3.25 -22.20
N ALA A 268 9.24 2.45 -21.32
CA ALA A 268 10.44 1.66 -21.63
C ALA A 268 10.19 0.48 -22.59
N CYS A 269 8.92 0.08 -22.77
CA CYS A 269 8.50 -0.92 -23.76
C CYS A 269 8.37 -0.37 -25.19
N GLU A 270 8.48 0.95 -25.40
CA GLU A 270 8.59 1.59 -26.74
C GLU A 270 10.05 1.59 -27.24
#